data_AF-A0A4W6FKH9-F1
#
_entry.id   AF-A0A4W6FKH9-F1
#
_cell.length_a   1.000
_cell.length_b   1.000
_cell.length_c   1.000
_cell.angle_alpha   90.00
_cell.angle_beta   90.00
_cell.angle_gamma   90.00
#
_symmetry.space_group_name_H-M   'P 1'
#
loop_
_entity.id
_entity.type
_entity.pdbx_description
1 polymer ?
#
loop_
_entity_poly.entity_id
_entity_poly.type
_entity_poly.pdbx_seq_one_letter_code
_entity_poly.pdbx_strand_id
1 'polypeptide(L)'
;MELTHRLTESEAQRTDEIRAVLKKYCYLLEKISFLLPPDVHRLIHTEATMLNQSLLANRRSAARLLLLLQEENLQQESLLRLHWEDCLSRWRRSRVNKVIDRFRSLCSRDEDQQLISVQQMKQTQRDLTEQRQDLINRISSLVPPTCSTALVSDWFNQLSAVNQQIDSVHADSLHQLRCCYEQVWQNGLSEVELCKVKSHLSAAVFPVWSPGC
;
A
#
# COMPACT_ATOMS: atom_id res chain seq x y z
N MET A 1 0.81 17.91 -31.67
CA MET A 1 1.82 18.21 -32.71
C MET A 1 1.27 17.91 -34.11
N GLU A 2 0.67 16.73 -34.33
CA GLU A 2 0.06 16.40 -35.64
C GLU A 2 -1.13 17.29 -35.99
N LEU A 3 -2.13 17.40 -35.09
CA LEU A 3 -3.35 18.20 -35.34
C LEU A 3 -3.04 19.68 -35.64
N THR A 4 -2.12 20.27 -34.88
CA THR A 4 -1.65 21.65 -35.07
C THR A 4 -1.05 21.84 -36.45
N HIS A 5 -0.21 20.89 -36.89
CA HIS A 5 0.43 20.95 -38.18
C HIS A 5 -0.58 20.86 -39.32
N ARG A 6 -1.50 19.89 -39.27
CA ARG A 6 -2.54 19.69 -40.29
C ARG A 6 -3.49 20.89 -40.41
N LEU A 7 -3.87 21.52 -39.30
CA LEU A 7 -4.71 22.73 -39.31
C LEU A 7 -3.98 23.91 -39.96
N THR A 8 -2.70 24.11 -39.65
CA THR A 8 -1.91 25.19 -40.26
C THR A 8 -1.68 24.97 -41.76
N GLU A 9 -1.43 23.73 -42.16
CA GLU A 9 -1.23 23.36 -43.56
C GLU A 9 -2.52 23.55 -44.37
N SER A 10 -3.66 23.11 -43.85
CA SER A 10 -4.96 23.28 -44.49
C SER A 10 -5.32 24.77 -44.68
N GLU A 11 -5.08 25.61 -43.66
CA GLU A 11 -5.30 27.06 -43.77
C GLU A 11 -4.32 27.75 -44.73
N ALA A 12 -3.09 27.25 -44.85
CA ALA A 12 -2.13 27.73 -45.84
C ALA A 12 -2.57 27.40 -47.26
N GLN A 13 -2.91 26.13 -47.52
CA GLN A 13 -3.42 25.67 -48.81
C GLN A 13 -4.66 26.46 -49.25
N ARG A 14 -5.63 26.64 -48.35
CA ARG A 14 -6.84 27.44 -48.61
C ARG A 14 -6.51 28.88 -48.97
N THR A 15 -5.51 29.48 -48.33
CA THR A 15 -5.06 30.85 -48.63
C THR A 15 -4.49 30.94 -50.05
N ASP A 16 -3.74 29.93 -50.49
CA ASP A 16 -3.14 29.89 -51.83
C ASP A 16 -4.19 29.68 -52.92
N GLU A 17 -5.17 28.80 -52.69
CA GLU A 17 -6.30 28.57 -53.59
C GLU A 17 -7.14 29.85 -53.76
N ILE A 18 -7.51 30.51 -52.66
CA ILE A 18 -8.25 31.79 -52.69
C ILE A 18 -7.46 32.85 -53.47
N ARG A 19 -6.15 32.94 -53.25
CA ARG A 19 -5.28 33.88 -53.96
C ARG A 19 -5.24 33.61 -55.46
N ALA A 20 -5.12 32.35 -55.87
CA ALA A 20 -5.12 31.96 -57.28
C ALA A 20 -6.46 32.30 -57.96
N VAL A 21 -7.58 32.03 -57.29
CA VAL A 21 -8.93 32.33 -57.76
C VAL A 21 -9.13 33.83 -57.93
N LEU A 22 -8.81 34.64 -56.91
CA LEU A 22 -8.98 36.10 -56.98
C LEU A 22 -8.14 36.72 -58.10
N LYS A 23 -6.89 36.28 -58.28
CA LYS A 23 -6.03 36.73 -59.40
C LYS A 23 -6.64 36.40 -60.76
N LYS A 24 -7.16 35.18 -60.92
CA LYS A 24 -7.80 34.74 -62.17
C LYS A 24 -9.02 35.61 -62.49
N TYR A 25 -9.90 35.85 -61.52
CA TYR A 25 -11.11 36.65 -61.73
C TYR A 25 -10.81 38.15 -61.90
N CYS A 26 -9.81 38.70 -61.23
CA CYS A 26 -9.35 40.08 -61.46
C CYS A 26 -8.98 40.31 -62.94
N TYR A 27 -8.13 39.44 -63.49
CA TYR A 27 -7.71 39.52 -64.89
C TYR A 27 -8.86 39.32 -65.89
N LEU A 28 -9.77 38.39 -65.60
CA LEU A 28 -10.94 38.15 -66.44
C LEU A 28 -11.86 39.37 -66.46
N LEU A 29 -12.19 39.93 -65.29
CA LEU A 29 -13.07 41.09 -65.17
C LEU A 29 -12.47 42.35 -65.79
N GLU A 30 -11.17 42.58 -65.68
CA GLU A 30 -10.49 43.68 -66.39
C GLU A 30 -10.66 43.62 -67.91
N LYS A 31 -10.78 42.41 -68.48
CA LYS A 31 -10.93 42.19 -69.93
C LYS A 31 -12.36 42.26 -70.44
N ILE A 32 -13.32 41.78 -69.65
CA ILE A 32 -14.70 41.58 -70.12
C ILE A 32 -15.71 42.56 -69.50
N SER A 33 -15.35 43.22 -68.40
CA SER A 33 -16.29 44.10 -67.71
C SER A 33 -16.38 45.45 -68.42
N PHE A 34 -17.58 46.03 -68.41
CA PHE A 34 -17.81 47.42 -68.83
C PHE A 34 -17.39 48.45 -67.76
N LEU A 35 -16.76 47.99 -66.67
CA LEU A 35 -16.32 48.81 -65.55
C LEU A 35 -14.94 49.41 -65.85
N LEU A 36 -14.64 50.56 -65.26
CA LEU A 36 -13.28 51.09 -65.29
C LEU A 36 -12.36 50.18 -64.44
N PRO A 37 -11.09 49.97 -64.83
CA PRO A 37 -10.12 49.18 -64.07
C PRO A 37 -10.08 49.45 -62.54
N PRO A 38 -10.10 50.71 -62.06
CA PRO A 38 -10.17 50.98 -60.61
C PRO A 38 -11.40 50.40 -59.92
N ASP A 39 -12.57 50.35 -60.57
CA ASP A 39 -13.80 49.82 -59.98
C ASP A 39 -13.74 48.29 -59.86
N VAL A 40 -13.14 47.61 -60.84
CA VAL A 40 -12.86 46.16 -60.78
C VAL A 40 -11.93 45.85 -59.60
N HIS A 41 -10.86 46.63 -59.42
CA HIS A 41 -9.94 46.45 -58.30
C HIS A 41 -10.62 46.71 -56.94
N ARG A 42 -11.51 47.71 -56.82
CA ARG A 42 -12.27 47.96 -55.58
C ARG A 42 -13.22 46.80 -55.27
N LEU A 43 -13.88 46.21 -56.26
CA LEU A 43 -14.73 45.04 -56.09
C LEU A 43 -13.92 43.84 -55.58
N ILE A 44 -12.81 43.51 -56.27
CA ILE A 44 -11.92 42.41 -55.87
C ILE A 44 -11.35 42.64 -54.47
N HIS A 45 -10.95 43.88 -54.15
CA HIS A 45 -10.44 44.22 -52.83
C HIS A 45 -11.50 44.03 -51.73
N THR A 46 -12.76 44.39 -51.99
CA THR A 46 -13.87 44.20 -51.05
C THR A 46 -14.10 42.71 -50.77
N GLU A 47 -14.15 41.88 -51.82
CA GLU A 47 -14.27 40.42 -51.70
C GLU A 47 -13.07 39.80 -50.98
N ALA A 48 -11.85 40.20 -51.33
CA ALA A 48 -10.64 39.74 -50.66
C ALA A 48 -10.66 40.10 -49.17
N THR A 49 -11.18 41.27 -48.82
CA THR A 49 -11.28 41.73 -47.43
C THR A 49 -12.29 40.88 -46.65
N MET A 50 -13.45 40.55 -47.22
CA MET A 50 -14.41 39.64 -46.58
C MET A 50 -13.82 38.24 -46.38
N LEU A 51 -13.14 37.70 -47.39
CA LEU A 51 -12.48 36.40 -47.28
C LEU A 51 -11.37 36.40 -46.23
N ASN A 52 -10.55 37.45 -46.18
CA ASN A 52 -9.52 37.61 -45.17
C ASN A 52 -10.08 37.66 -43.74
N GLN A 53 -11.21 38.33 -43.53
CA GLN A 53 -11.90 38.33 -42.24
C GLN A 53 -12.33 36.92 -41.84
N SER A 54 -12.87 36.14 -42.78
CA SER A 54 -13.26 34.74 -42.53
C SER A 54 -12.06 33.85 -42.18
N LEU A 55 -10.93 33.99 -42.90
CA LEU A 55 -9.70 33.25 -42.62
C LEU A 55 -9.12 33.58 -41.24
N LEU A 56 -9.11 34.87 -40.87
CA LEU A 56 -8.66 35.30 -39.54
C LEU A 56 -9.57 34.75 -38.43
N ALA A 57 -10.89 34.73 -38.65
CA ALA A 57 -11.84 34.14 -37.72
C ALA A 57 -11.58 32.63 -37.55
N ASN A 58 -11.37 31.90 -38.66
CA ASN A 58 -11.07 30.47 -38.62
C ASN A 58 -9.77 30.18 -37.87
N ARG A 59 -8.70 30.92 -38.15
CA ARG A 59 -7.41 30.77 -37.45
C ARG A 59 -7.53 31.02 -35.95
N ARG A 60 -8.31 32.04 -35.54
CA ARG A 60 -8.60 32.30 -34.13
C ARG A 60 -9.38 31.17 -33.48
N SER A 61 -10.39 30.65 -34.16
CA SER A 61 -11.19 29.51 -33.67
C SER A 61 -10.34 28.25 -33.51
N ALA A 62 -9.47 27.94 -34.48
CA ALA A 62 -8.53 26.81 -34.42
C ALA A 62 -7.56 26.96 -33.24
N ALA A 63 -6.96 28.14 -33.06
CA ALA A 63 -6.08 28.42 -31.93
C ALA A 63 -6.80 28.25 -30.58
N ARG A 64 -8.05 28.71 -30.49
CA ARG A 64 -8.86 28.55 -29.27
C ARG A 64 -9.18 27.10 -28.97
N LEU A 65 -9.55 26.30 -29.97
CA LEU A 65 -9.81 24.87 -29.80
C LEU A 65 -8.55 24.13 -29.32
N LEU A 66 -7.39 24.46 -29.89
CA LEU A 66 -6.11 23.89 -29.48
C LEU A 66 -5.79 24.19 -28.02
N LEU A 67 -6.00 25.43 -27.57
CA LEU A 67 -5.80 25.82 -26.18
C LEU A 67 -6.73 25.03 -25.24
N LEU A 68 -8.02 24.93 -25.58
CA LEU A 68 -8.99 24.19 -24.78
C LEU A 68 -8.64 22.70 -24.68
N LEU A 69 -8.23 22.08 -25.79
CA LEU A 69 -7.78 20.68 -25.79
C LEU A 69 -6.52 20.47 -24.96
N GLN A 70 -5.58 21.41 -24.99
CA GLN A 70 -4.38 21.36 -24.15
C GLN A 70 -4.74 21.49 -22.67
N GLU A 71 -5.65 22.40 -22.33
CA GLU A 71 -6.14 22.58 -20.97
C GLU A 71 -6.84 21.32 -20.46
N GLU A 72 -7.75 20.75 -21.24
CA GLU A 72 -8.46 19.51 -20.89
C GLU A 72 -7.51 18.32 -20.71
N ASN A 73 -6.52 18.18 -21.60
CA ASN A 73 -5.48 17.16 -21.47
C ASN A 73 -4.68 17.33 -20.16
N LEU A 74 -4.25 18.55 -19.84
CA LEU A 74 -3.52 18.83 -18.61
C LEU A 74 -4.37 18.54 -17.36
N GLN A 75 -5.65 18.89 -17.40
CA GLN A 75 -6.59 18.56 -16.32
C GLN A 75 -6.72 17.04 -16.16
N GLN A 76 -6.90 16.30 -17.25
CA GLN A 76 -6.99 14.83 -17.22
C GLN A 76 -5.69 14.19 -16.69
N GLU A 77 -4.53 14.65 -17.15
CA GLU A 77 -3.23 14.19 -16.65
C GLU A 77 -3.05 14.49 -15.16
N SER A 78 -3.54 15.64 -14.67
CA SER A 78 -3.48 15.96 -13.24
C SER A 78 -4.33 15.00 -12.41
N LEU A 79 -5.54 14.68 -12.87
CA LEU A 79 -6.44 13.74 -12.20
C LEU A 79 -5.87 12.32 -12.18
N LEU A 80 -5.31 11.87 -13.30
CA LEU A 80 -4.66 10.56 -13.39
C LEU A 80 -3.46 10.45 -12.45
N ARG A 81 -2.64 11.51 -12.36
CA ARG A 81 -1.53 11.57 -11.41
C ARG A 81 -2.01 11.47 -9.96
N LEU A 82 -3.00 12.28 -9.57
CA LEU A 82 -3.57 12.23 -8.21
C LEU A 82 -4.15 10.84 -7.88
N HIS A 83 -4.86 10.24 -8.84
CA HIS A 83 -5.43 8.90 -8.66
C HIS A 83 -4.34 7.82 -8.51
N TRP A 84 -3.28 7.92 -9.32
CA TRP A 84 -2.12 7.02 -9.21
C TRP A 84 -1.41 7.17 -7.86
N GLU A 85 -1.19 8.40 -7.38
CA GLU A 85 -0.59 8.68 -6.08
C GLU A 85 -1.43 8.13 -4.92
N ASP A 86 -2.76 8.29 -4.96
CA ASP A 86 -3.67 7.71 -3.96
C ASP A 86 -3.62 6.18 -4.00
N CYS A 87 -3.72 5.57 -5.19
CA CYS A 87 -3.59 4.12 -5.34
C CYS A 87 -2.26 3.60 -4.81
N LEU A 88 -1.15 4.25 -5.13
CA LEU A 88 0.18 3.91 -4.63
C LEU A 88 0.25 4.03 -3.11
N SER A 89 -0.31 5.09 -2.54
CA SER A 89 -0.35 5.33 -1.10
C SER A 89 -1.19 4.27 -0.37
N ARG A 90 -2.37 3.92 -0.91
CA ARG A 90 -3.21 2.83 -0.39
C ARG A 90 -2.50 1.49 -0.45
N TRP A 91 -1.83 1.20 -1.56
CA TRP A 91 -1.06 -0.04 -1.73
C TRP A 91 0.10 -0.13 -0.72
N ARG A 92 0.88 0.94 -0.54
CA ARG A 92 1.95 1.03 0.46
C ARG A 92 1.40 0.77 1.87
N ARG A 93 0.31 1.45 2.23
CA ARG A 93 -0.36 1.28 3.53
C ARG A 93 -0.87 -0.14 3.74
N SER A 94 -1.52 -0.73 2.73
CA SER A 94 -2.02 -2.10 2.80
C SER A 94 -0.89 -3.11 3.03
N ARG A 95 0.28 -2.92 2.40
CA ARG A 95 1.45 -3.78 2.65
C ARG A 95 1.98 -3.66 4.07
N VAL A 96 2.12 -2.44 4.59
CA VAL A 96 2.54 -2.22 5.97
C VAL A 96 1.53 -2.85 6.94
N ASN A 97 0.24 -2.65 6.73
CA ASN A 97 -0.81 -3.25 7.55
C ASN A 97 -0.74 -4.78 7.54
N LYS A 98 -0.54 -5.42 6.37
CA LYS A 98 -0.36 -6.87 6.30
C LYS A 98 0.82 -7.40 7.12
N VAL A 99 1.93 -6.65 7.14
CA VAL A 99 3.10 -6.99 7.96
C VAL A 99 2.76 -6.86 9.45
N ILE A 100 2.12 -5.76 9.86
CA ILE A 100 1.68 -5.53 11.24
C ILE A 100 0.70 -6.60 11.70
N ASP A 101 -0.30 -6.93 10.88
CA ASP A 101 -1.34 -7.91 11.22
C ASP A 101 -0.75 -9.31 11.37
N ARG A 102 0.20 -9.69 10.49
CA ARG A 102 0.94 -10.95 10.63
C ARG A 102 1.73 -11.00 11.93
N PHE A 103 2.41 -9.92 12.28
CA PHE A 103 3.17 -9.84 13.53
C PHE A 103 2.25 -9.93 14.74
N ARG A 104 1.15 -9.17 14.76
CA ARG A 104 0.15 -9.21 15.85
C ARG A 104 -0.43 -10.61 16.04
N SER A 105 -0.78 -11.31 14.94
CA SER A 105 -1.33 -12.65 15.02
C SER A 105 -0.36 -13.67 15.63
N LEU A 106 0.94 -13.52 15.37
CA LEU A 106 1.96 -14.40 15.96
C LEU A 106 2.10 -14.15 17.46
N CYS A 107 2.17 -12.88 17.88
CA CYS A 107 2.23 -12.53 19.30
C CYS A 107 1.05 -13.12 20.09
N SER A 108 -0.18 -13.00 19.57
CA SER A 108 -1.36 -13.56 20.23
C SER A 108 -1.32 -15.09 20.34
N ARG A 109 -0.83 -15.79 19.32
CA ARG A 109 -0.77 -17.26 19.34
C ARG A 109 0.25 -17.78 20.37
N ASP A 110 1.37 -17.08 20.52
CA ASP A 110 2.42 -17.48 21.46
C ASP A 110 1.97 -17.24 22.92
N GLU A 111 1.20 -16.19 23.19
CA GLU A 111 0.57 -15.94 24.49
C GLU A 111 -0.38 -17.09 24.91
N ASP A 112 -1.23 -17.56 23.99
CA ASP A 112 -2.19 -18.64 24.25
C ASP A 112 -1.48 -19.97 24.59
N GLN A 113 -0.45 -20.34 23.82
CA GLN A 113 0.32 -21.57 24.04
C GLN A 113 1.03 -21.53 25.40
N GLN A 114 1.57 -20.37 25.78
CA GLN A 114 2.26 -20.19 27.05
C GLN A 114 1.31 -20.27 28.25
N LEU A 115 0.10 -19.71 28.12
CA LEU A 115 -0.94 -19.78 29.17
C LEU A 115 -1.34 -21.23 29.48
N ILE A 116 -1.49 -22.07 28.45
CA ILE A 116 -1.85 -23.50 28.62
C ILE A 116 -0.76 -24.24 29.40
N SER A 117 0.51 -24.05 29.03
CA SER A 117 1.64 -24.70 29.70
C SER A 117 1.74 -24.29 31.18
N VAL A 118 1.65 -22.99 31.48
CA VAL A 118 1.69 -22.47 32.86
C VAL A 118 0.54 -23.00 33.71
N GLN A 119 -0.64 -23.18 33.12
CA GLN A 119 -1.80 -23.68 33.83
C GLN A 119 -1.66 -25.15 34.23
N GLN A 120 -1.10 -25.98 33.36
CA GLN A 120 -0.80 -27.38 33.66
C GLN A 120 0.22 -27.50 34.80
N MET A 121 1.29 -26.71 34.75
CA MET A 121 2.33 -26.70 35.79
C MET A 121 1.77 -26.27 37.16
N LYS A 122 0.91 -25.24 37.19
CA LYS A 122 0.22 -24.80 38.41
C LYS A 122 -0.67 -25.89 38.99
N GLN A 123 -1.32 -26.70 38.15
CA GLN A 123 -2.16 -27.80 38.63
C GLN A 123 -1.31 -28.89 39.29
N THR A 124 -0.26 -29.35 38.62
CA THR A 124 0.66 -30.36 39.19
C THR A 124 1.25 -29.92 40.52
N GLN A 125 1.63 -28.64 40.63
CA GLN A 125 2.15 -28.08 41.88
C GLN A 125 1.11 -28.09 43.01
N ARG A 126 -0.16 -27.79 42.70
CA ARG A 126 -1.25 -27.83 43.68
C ARG A 126 -1.47 -29.25 44.18
N ASP A 127 -1.54 -30.22 43.27
CA ASP A 127 -1.80 -31.63 43.62
C ASP A 127 -0.72 -32.18 44.57
N LEU A 128 0.56 -31.88 44.29
CA LEU A 128 1.68 -32.27 45.18
C LEU A 128 1.67 -31.54 46.52
N THR A 129 1.26 -30.26 46.53
CA THR A 129 1.17 -29.48 47.76
C THR A 129 0.03 -29.98 48.65
N GLU A 130 -1.09 -30.37 48.06
CA GLU A 130 -2.23 -30.98 48.74
C GLU A 130 -1.84 -32.35 49.30
N GLN A 131 -1.15 -33.19 48.51
CA GLN A 131 -0.62 -34.46 48.98
C GLN A 131 0.33 -34.28 50.18
N ARG A 132 1.20 -33.28 50.15
CA ARG A 132 2.07 -32.94 51.28
C ARG A 132 1.27 -32.51 52.51
N GLN A 133 0.24 -31.70 52.32
CA GLN A 133 -0.64 -31.24 53.40
C GLN A 133 -1.39 -32.41 54.04
N ASP A 134 -1.90 -33.34 53.24
CA ASP A 134 -2.57 -34.55 53.72
C ASP A 134 -1.64 -35.43 54.55
N LEU A 135 -0.40 -35.62 54.11
CA LEU A 135 0.62 -36.33 54.88
C LEU A 135 0.88 -35.62 56.21
N ILE A 136 1.01 -34.29 56.23
CA ILE A 136 1.21 -33.51 57.46
C ILE A 136 0.01 -33.66 58.42
N ASN A 137 -1.21 -33.57 57.89
CA ASN A 137 -2.44 -33.72 58.66
C ASN A 137 -2.61 -35.14 59.23
N ARG A 138 -2.13 -36.18 58.54
CA ARG A 138 -2.14 -37.54 59.07
C ARG A 138 -1.22 -37.68 60.29
N ILE A 139 -0.07 -37.02 60.31
CA ILE A 139 0.86 -37.07 61.46
C ILE A 139 0.24 -36.46 62.71
N SER A 140 -0.48 -35.34 62.56
CA SER A 140 -1.05 -34.62 63.71
C SER A 140 -2.10 -35.46 64.46
N SER A 141 -2.57 -36.56 63.85
CA SER A 141 -3.46 -37.54 64.47
C SER A 141 -2.75 -38.73 65.16
N LEU A 142 -1.43 -38.85 65.05
CA LEU A 142 -0.66 -39.93 65.66
C LEU A 142 -0.46 -39.69 67.16
N VAL A 143 -1.20 -40.44 67.97
CA VAL A 143 -1.11 -40.43 69.44
C VAL A 143 -0.78 -41.85 69.93
N PRO A 144 0.04 -42.03 70.98
CA PRO A 144 0.23 -43.36 71.57
C PRO A 144 -1.11 -44.01 71.97
N PRO A 145 -1.30 -45.34 71.81
CA PRO A 145 -0.29 -46.36 71.52
C PRO A 145 -0.15 -46.75 70.03
N THR A 146 -0.87 -46.11 69.11
CA THR A 146 -0.83 -46.44 67.67
C THR A 146 0.42 -45.92 66.96
N CYS A 147 1.21 -45.08 67.63
CA CYS A 147 2.50 -44.60 67.15
C CYS A 147 3.58 -45.70 67.33
N SER A 148 4.19 -46.10 66.21
CA SER A 148 5.30 -47.07 66.18
C SER A 148 6.48 -46.53 65.37
N THR A 149 7.69 -46.99 65.67
CA THR A 149 8.92 -46.58 64.97
C THR A 149 8.85 -46.85 63.47
N ALA A 150 8.24 -47.98 63.07
CA ALA A 150 8.04 -48.32 61.66
C ALA A 150 7.17 -47.30 60.95
N LEU A 151 6.06 -46.88 61.58
CA LEU A 151 5.13 -45.91 61.03
C LEU A 151 5.75 -44.50 60.91
N VAL A 152 6.58 -44.10 61.88
CA VAL A 152 7.35 -42.83 61.79
C VAL A 152 8.38 -42.88 60.66
N SER A 153 9.06 -44.01 60.48
CA SER A 153 10.05 -44.16 59.40
C SER A 153 9.40 -44.16 58.00
N ASP A 154 8.26 -44.83 57.85
CA ASP A 154 7.48 -44.84 56.60
C ASP A 154 6.98 -43.45 56.26
N TRP A 155 6.43 -42.74 57.25
CA TRP A 155 6.05 -41.34 57.10
C TRP A 155 7.22 -40.46 56.63
N PHE A 156 8.38 -40.57 57.28
CA PHE A 156 9.55 -39.76 56.95
C PHE A 156 9.98 -39.99 55.49
N ASN A 157 9.94 -41.25 55.04
CA ASN A 157 10.24 -41.61 53.67
C ASN A 157 9.20 -41.05 52.68
N GLN A 158 7.90 -41.14 53.01
CA GLN A 158 6.83 -40.59 52.16
C GLN A 158 6.92 -39.06 52.04
N LEU A 159 7.15 -38.35 53.14
CA LEU A 159 7.29 -36.90 53.12
C LEU A 159 8.56 -36.48 52.36
N SER A 160 9.67 -37.20 52.56
CA SER A 160 10.92 -36.95 51.83
C SER A 160 10.75 -37.19 50.33
N ALA A 161 10.03 -38.24 49.93
CA ALA A 161 9.72 -38.52 48.53
C ALA A 161 8.85 -37.43 47.89
N VAL A 162 7.80 -36.96 48.58
CA VAL A 162 6.95 -35.86 48.08
C VAL A 162 7.74 -34.56 47.97
N ASN A 163 8.60 -34.23 48.94
CA ASN A 163 9.45 -33.04 48.85
C ASN A 163 10.43 -33.12 47.68
N GLN A 164 11.06 -34.28 47.45
CA GLN A 164 11.93 -34.50 46.30
C GLN A 164 11.17 -34.35 44.96
N GLN A 165 9.93 -34.85 44.89
CA GLN A 165 9.07 -34.67 43.71
C GLN A 165 8.68 -33.21 43.49
N ILE A 166 8.40 -32.46 44.55
CA ILE A 166 8.14 -31.01 44.46
C ILE A 166 9.37 -30.29 43.92
N ASP A 167 10.56 -30.59 44.45
CA ASP A 167 11.81 -29.98 44.00
C ASP A 167 12.12 -30.32 42.53
N SER A 168 11.91 -31.57 42.11
CA SER A 168 12.10 -31.97 40.71
C SER A 168 11.09 -31.28 39.79
N VAL A 169 9.81 -31.24 40.16
CA VAL A 169 8.77 -30.57 39.36
C VAL A 169 9.05 -29.07 39.27
N HIS A 170 9.54 -28.42 40.34
CA HIS A 170 9.95 -27.01 40.29
C HIS A 170 11.13 -26.78 39.34
N ALA A 171 12.15 -27.63 39.40
CA ALA A 171 13.32 -27.53 38.51
C ALA A 171 12.90 -27.71 37.04
N ASP A 172 12.11 -28.74 36.74
CA ASP A 172 11.59 -29.02 35.39
C ASP A 172 10.70 -27.87 34.91
N SER A 173 9.84 -27.36 35.79
CA SER A 173 8.95 -26.23 35.53
C SER A 173 9.72 -24.97 35.12
N LEU A 174 10.73 -24.60 35.89
CA LEU A 174 11.57 -23.43 35.59
C LEU A 174 12.34 -23.62 34.28
N HIS A 175 12.83 -24.83 34.01
CA HIS A 175 13.50 -25.15 32.77
C HIS A 175 12.56 -25.04 31.56
N GLN A 176 11.36 -25.63 31.64
CA GLN A 176 10.35 -25.55 30.59
C GLN A 176 9.92 -24.12 30.31
N LEU A 177 9.63 -23.32 31.36
CA LEU A 177 9.32 -21.90 31.22
C LEU A 177 10.42 -21.15 30.47
N ARG A 178 11.68 -21.34 30.88
CA ARG A 178 12.83 -20.71 30.22
C ARG A 178 12.91 -21.09 28.74
N CYS A 179 12.83 -22.38 28.42
CA CYS A 179 12.87 -22.86 27.05
C CYS A 179 11.72 -22.31 26.20
N CYS A 180 10.50 -22.25 26.76
CA CYS A 180 9.34 -21.67 26.07
C CYS A 180 9.54 -20.18 25.76
N TYR A 181 9.97 -19.38 26.74
CA TYR A 181 10.24 -17.95 26.53
C TYR A 181 11.36 -17.72 25.51
N GLU A 182 12.43 -18.51 25.59
CA GLU A 182 13.56 -18.40 24.68
C GLU A 182 13.15 -18.75 23.24
N GLN A 183 12.32 -19.77 23.06
CA GLN A 183 11.75 -20.14 21.76
C GLN A 183 10.85 -19.03 21.19
N VAL A 184 9.91 -18.50 21.99
CA VAL A 184 9.02 -17.40 21.58
C VAL A 184 9.83 -16.16 21.19
N TRP A 185 10.85 -15.83 21.99
CA TRP A 185 11.75 -14.72 21.71
C TRP A 185 12.51 -14.92 20.39
N GLN A 186 13.11 -16.08 20.16
CA GLN A 186 13.83 -16.39 18.92
C GLN A 186 12.90 -16.37 17.70
N ASN A 187 11.70 -16.95 17.81
CA ASN A 187 10.69 -16.91 16.77
C ASN A 187 10.31 -15.46 16.43
N GLY A 188 10.02 -14.63 17.45
CA GLY A 188 9.73 -13.21 17.28
C GLY A 188 10.87 -12.44 16.60
N LEU A 189 12.11 -12.68 17.01
CA LEU A 189 13.29 -12.06 16.40
C LEU A 189 13.44 -12.42 14.92
N SER A 190 13.26 -13.70 14.57
CA SER A 190 13.37 -14.18 13.19
C SER A 190 12.32 -13.53 12.27
N GLU A 191 11.10 -13.34 12.77
CA GLU A 191 10.02 -12.71 12.02
C GLU A 191 10.22 -11.20 11.89
N VAL A 192 10.76 -10.53 12.89
CA VAL A 192 11.16 -9.10 12.79
C VAL A 192 12.20 -8.92 11.68
N GLU A 193 13.22 -9.77 11.62
CA GLU A 193 14.23 -9.70 10.56
C GLU A 193 13.62 -9.95 9.16
N LEU A 194 12.72 -10.92 9.05
CA LEU A 194 12.01 -11.19 7.80
C LEU A 194 11.08 -10.03 7.39
N CYS A 195 10.47 -9.34 8.35
CA CYS A 195 9.69 -8.13 8.12
C CYS A 195 10.56 -6.97 7.65
N LYS A 196 11.76 -6.78 8.23
CA LYS A 196 12.74 -5.79 7.77
C LYS A 196 13.10 -6.03 6.30
N VAL A 197 13.49 -7.25 5.93
CA VAL A 197 13.85 -7.59 4.54
C VAL A 197 12.70 -7.30 3.58
N LYS A 198 11.47 -7.70 3.92
CA LYS A 198 10.27 -7.42 3.10
C LYS A 198 9.98 -5.93 2.98
N SER A 199 10.23 -5.14 4.02
CA SER A 199 10.07 -3.69 3.99
C SER A 199 11.11 -2.99 3.09
N HIS A 200 12.37 -3.44 3.15
CA HIS A 200 13.46 -2.91 2.33
C HIS A 200 13.30 -3.25 0.84
N LEU A 201 12.92 -4.49 0.51
CA LEU A 201 12.62 -4.89 -0.87
C LEU A 201 11.44 -4.10 -1.45
N SER A 202 10.50 -3.65 -0.63
CA SER A 202 9.35 -2.85 -1.11
C SER A 202 9.71 -1.41 -1.49
N ALA A 203 10.85 -0.87 -1.04
CA ALA A 203 11.33 0.45 -1.43
C ALA A 203 12.02 0.46 -2.81
N ALA A 204 12.54 -0.69 -3.25
CA ALA A 204 13.37 -0.79 -4.47
C ALA A 204 12.60 -1.16 -5.76
N VAL A 205 11.29 -1.49 -5.68
CA VAL A 205 10.58 -2.21 -6.76
C VAL A 205 9.80 -1.33 -7.75
N PHE A 206 9.79 0.01 -7.64
CA PHE A 206 9.07 0.82 -8.63
C PHE A 206 9.96 1.80 -9.42
N PRO A 207 9.93 1.74 -10.76
CA PRO A 207 10.44 2.83 -11.57
C PRO A 207 9.62 4.07 -11.25
N VAL A 208 10.32 5.14 -10.90
CA VAL A 208 9.75 6.49 -10.92
C VAL A 208 9.13 6.67 -12.31
N TRP A 209 7.86 7.05 -12.35
CA TRP A 209 7.22 7.43 -13.60
C TRP A 209 8.00 8.64 -14.12
N SER A 210 8.85 8.46 -15.14
CA SER A 210 9.56 9.55 -15.80
C SER A 210 8.63 10.14 -16.86
N PRO A 211 8.14 11.37 -16.70
CA PRO A 211 7.45 12.06 -17.78
C PRO A 211 8.55 12.63 -18.70
N GLY A 212 8.94 11.89 -19.73
CA GLY A 212 9.83 12.41 -20.75
C GLY A 212 10.64 11.36 -21.50
N CYS A 213 10.04 10.83 -22.56
CA CYS A 213 10.64 10.70 -23.90
C CYS A 213 9.49 10.80 -24.91
#